data_AF-A0A7C2CG03-F1
#
_entry.id   AF-A0A7C2CG03-F1
#
_cell.length_a   1.000
_cell.length_b   1.000
_cell.length_c   1.000
_cell.angle_alpha   90.00
_cell.angle_beta   90.00
_cell.angle_gamma   90.00
#
_symmetry.space_group_name_H-M   'P 1'
#
loop_
_entity.id
_entity.type
_entity.pdbx_description
1 polymer ?
#
loop_
_entity_poly.entity_id
_entity_poly.type
_entity_poly.pdbx_seq_one_letter_code
_entity_poly.pdbx_strand_id
1 'polypeptide(L)'
;MRTFSSRRNRSPPTTIHATCLHLIRLFPPRLKFGQLSGHYMQKAIGFQHALVRRRISSTAPRPIPAHCFLPPACGKISPSRRGRSDRGGKPMAIRYTVATISPKYHQAILEWQRTNFPELDLLLTYWEKYFPGLPRFQLVAKIGELRSDVIEIGKYAGQPKIERAAEMAGNMFYTARRIIRAQCSTEFGSIEQHRMSLDTAPDDEARFEILRIMAEELRHAYQMFWVLDHDPTWKRPGHGDVAAETIEELLAMRTGTHVLDAFNIEFRDFLDNAVYTAIIDLVGKYQLDMMQIFSYAPMARSMGPMLGEEGFHMGFGRRALKNLALAATRGEGAYSLDDIQRAINKWYPRGLEMFGNERSGETAVAFGFKPKTNGQAQAEYIAEVEGIIEGVNIALVRAHHPGLPPDEARRLIHDVQRSGESRQGIRPEDLLVLPDRRFFRRRGPEEYVFQPYDVRGNLLTEGGRPIGPEQYLDYLARVLPEPYLKSEDFRRYAEQLTLHHARGTNETSPFWLA
;
A
#
# COMPACT_ATOMS: atom_id res chain seq x y z
N MET A 1 69.50 -10.58 16.34
CA MET A 1 69.47 -11.66 15.32
C MET A 1 68.00 -11.90 14.96
N ARG A 2 67.55 -11.89 13.70
CA ARG A 2 68.24 -11.96 12.40
C ARG A 2 67.85 -10.76 11.47
N THR A 3 68.87 -10.10 10.91
CA THR A 3 68.96 -9.47 9.56
C THR A 3 67.78 -8.65 8.99
N PHE A 4 67.87 -7.33 8.80
CA PHE A 4 68.52 -6.61 7.67
C PHE A 4 68.05 -7.09 6.27
N SER A 5 67.72 -6.25 5.26
CA SER A 5 68.03 -4.83 4.94
C SER A 5 66.88 -4.25 4.07
N SER A 6 66.25 -3.12 4.38
CA SER A 6 66.61 -1.71 4.07
C SER A 6 66.45 -1.25 2.60
N ARG A 7 65.55 -0.25 2.42
CA ARG A 7 65.67 1.03 1.64
C ARG A 7 65.92 0.97 0.10
N ARG A 8 65.47 1.89 -0.75
CA ARG A 8 64.59 3.10 -0.68
C ARG A 8 64.24 3.55 -2.13
N ASN A 9 63.13 4.29 -2.30
CA ASN A 9 62.81 5.32 -3.31
C ASN A 9 63.36 5.23 -4.76
N ARG A 10 62.47 5.48 -5.75
CA ARG A 10 62.43 6.75 -6.53
C ARG A 10 61.14 6.88 -7.37
N SER A 11 60.85 8.11 -7.81
CA SER A 11 59.54 8.60 -8.27
C SER A 11 59.51 8.93 -9.80
N PRO A 12 58.64 9.83 -10.33
CA PRO A 12 57.61 9.56 -11.35
C PRO A 12 58.00 10.10 -12.77
N PRO A 13 57.10 10.31 -13.77
CA PRO A 13 56.17 11.47 -13.83
C PRO A 13 54.90 11.27 -14.73
N THR A 14 54.25 12.39 -15.12
CA THR A 14 53.15 12.54 -16.10
C THR A 14 53.67 13.07 -17.47
N THR A 15 52.93 13.51 -18.53
CA THR A 15 51.50 13.90 -18.76
C THR A 15 51.19 14.03 -20.29
N ILE A 16 49.94 13.77 -20.74
CA ILE A 16 49.21 14.34 -21.94
C ILE A 16 49.62 13.99 -23.41
N HIS A 17 48.59 13.63 -24.22
CA HIS A 17 48.25 13.95 -25.65
C HIS A 17 47.68 12.67 -26.36
N ALA A 18 46.55 12.58 -27.07
CA ALA A 18 45.65 13.46 -27.88
C ALA A 18 45.76 13.18 -29.41
N THR A 19 44.62 13.25 -30.13
CA THR A 19 44.41 13.05 -31.61
C THR A 19 44.69 11.62 -32.15
N CYS A 20 44.12 11.09 -33.25
CA CYS A 20 43.23 11.55 -34.35
C CYS A 20 42.36 10.34 -34.85
N LEU A 21 41.04 10.43 -35.12
CA LEU A 21 40.34 10.99 -36.30
C LEU A 21 40.06 9.98 -37.47
N HIS A 22 38.79 9.58 -37.63
CA HIS A 22 38.03 9.32 -38.90
C HIS A 22 36.52 9.27 -38.49
N LEU A 23 35.64 10.25 -38.79
CA LEU A 23 34.97 10.57 -40.08
C LEU A 23 34.13 9.38 -40.61
N ILE A 24 32.83 9.45 -40.95
CA ILE A 24 31.98 10.48 -41.61
C ILE A 24 30.52 10.36 -41.06
N ARG A 25 29.79 11.40 -40.60
CA ARG A 25 28.87 12.33 -41.35
C ARG A 25 27.64 11.58 -41.96
N LEU A 26 26.34 11.93 -41.87
CA LEU A 26 25.61 13.22 -41.96
C LEU A 26 24.13 13.14 -41.43
N PHE A 27 23.58 14.28 -41.00
CA PHE A 27 22.17 14.72 -41.19
C PHE A 27 22.17 15.81 -42.30
N PRO A 28 21.03 16.36 -42.78
CA PRO A 28 19.72 15.80 -43.18
C PRO A 28 19.50 16.02 -44.71
N PRO A 29 18.27 16.22 -45.24
CA PRO A 29 17.82 17.62 -45.38
C PRO A 29 16.30 17.88 -45.21
N ARG A 30 15.95 19.17 -45.07
CA ARG A 30 14.57 19.69 -45.18
C ARG A 30 14.21 20.02 -46.65
N LEU A 31 12.92 20.37 -46.84
CA LEU A 31 12.31 21.13 -47.96
C LEU A 31 11.95 20.36 -49.24
N LYS A 32 10.64 20.32 -49.51
CA LYS A 32 10.05 21.06 -50.65
C LYS A 32 8.65 21.56 -50.30
N PHE A 33 8.41 22.85 -50.45
CA PHE A 33 7.07 23.40 -50.65
C PHE A 33 6.64 23.09 -52.09
N GLY A 34 5.36 22.77 -52.29
CA GLY A 34 4.75 22.61 -53.60
C GLY A 34 3.27 22.96 -53.52
N GLN A 35 2.87 24.05 -54.16
CA GLN A 35 1.48 24.50 -54.20
C GLN A 35 0.64 23.57 -55.08
N LEU A 36 -0.64 23.40 -54.74
CA LEU A 36 -1.74 23.44 -55.69
C LEU A 36 -3.04 23.83 -54.95
N SER A 37 -3.82 24.69 -55.61
CA SER A 37 -5.20 25.14 -55.33
C SER A 37 -6.07 24.28 -54.39
N GLY A 38 -6.93 24.81 -53.52
CA GLY A 38 -7.65 26.10 -53.57
C GLY A 38 -9.14 25.86 -53.92
N HIS A 39 -10.06 26.61 -53.28
CA HIS A 39 -11.52 26.36 -53.10
C HIS A 39 -11.81 25.37 -51.93
N TYR A 40 -12.68 25.63 -50.96
CA TYR A 40 -13.68 26.71 -50.77
C TYR A 40 -13.50 27.44 -49.42
N MET A 41 -13.85 28.72 -49.37
CA MET A 41 -13.90 29.53 -48.14
C MET A 41 -15.33 30.06 -47.89
N GLN A 42 -15.74 30.13 -46.63
CA GLN A 42 -16.81 30.98 -46.06
C GLN A 42 -18.26 30.92 -46.61
N LYS A 43 -19.20 30.71 -45.67
CA LYS A 43 -20.12 31.75 -45.12
C LYS A 43 -20.55 31.29 -43.72
N ALA A 44 -20.25 32.01 -42.64
CA ALA A 44 -20.83 33.29 -42.18
C ALA A 44 -22.27 33.09 -41.61
N ILE A 45 -22.41 33.04 -40.28
CA ILE A 45 -22.74 34.16 -39.36
C ILE A 45 -24.26 34.41 -39.22
N GLY A 46 -24.73 34.44 -37.96
CA GLY A 46 -25.92 35.20 -37.55
C GLY A 46 -26.98 34.42 -36.78
N PHE A 47 -27.09 34.64 -35.46
CA PHE A 47 -28.07 35.61 -34.93
C PHE A 47 -27.79 35.98 -33.46
N GLN A 48 -28.25 37.17 -33.06
CA GLN A 48 -27.98 37.77 -31.74
C GLN A 48 -29.14 37.62 -30.75
N HIS A 49 -28.80 37.75 -29.47
CA HIS A 49 -29.56 38.41 -28.38
C HIS A 49 -31.00 37.95 -28.04
N ALA A 50 -31.14 37.51 -26.79
CA ALA A 50 -32.25 37.93 -25.94
C ALA A 50 -31.74 38.20 -24.51
N LEU A 51 -31.83 39.45 -24.04
CA LEU A 51 -31.62 39.80 -22.63
C LEU A 51 -32.88 39.46 -21.84
N VAL A 52 -32.74 38.79 -20.69
CA VAL A 52 -33.68 38.97 -19.56
C VAL A 52 -32.89 39.14 -18.28
N ARG A 53 -33.00 40.33 -17.67
CA ARG A 53 -32.53 40.61 -16.31
C ARG A 53 -33.53 40.03 -15.30
N ARG A 54 -33.05 39.31 -14.27
CA ARG A 54 -33.65 39.39 -12.92
C ARG A 54 -32.55 39.46 -11.86
N ARG A 55 -32.80 40.27 -10.83
CA ARG A 55 -31.87 40.58 -9.73
C ARG A 55 -32.05 39.61 -8.56
N ILE A 56 -30.92 39.25 -7.96
CA ILE A 56 -30.63 39.19 -6.52
C ILE A 56 -31.67 38.46 -5.63
N SER A 57 -31.23 37.35 -5.04
CA SER A 57 -31.40 37.13 -3.59
C SER A 57 -30.14 36.46 -3.05
N SER A 58 -29.51 37.08 -2.05
CA SER A 58 -28.33 36.56 -1.36
C SER A 58 -28.76 35.86 -0.06
N THR A 59 -28.66 34.53 -0.03
CA THR A 59 -28.80 33.75 1.20
C THR A 59 -27.65 32.77 1.31
N ALA A 60 -26.74 33.01 2.26
CA ALA A 60 -25.63 32.11 2.54
C ALA A 60 -26.13 30.75 3.07
N PRO A 61 -25.52 29.61 2.68
CA PRO A 61 -25.82 28.33 3.28
C PRO A 61 -25.30 28.29 4.72
N ARG A 62 -26.17 27.94 5.68
CA ARG A 62 -25.76 27.64 7.05
C ARG A 62 -24.98 26.32 7.09
N PRO A 63 -23.98 26.17 7.98
CA PRO A 63 -23.23 24.93 8.10
C PRO A 63 -24.12 23.79 8.62
N ILE A 64 -23.99 22.63 7.98
CA ILE A 64 -24.57 21.36 8.46
C ILE A 64 -23.67 20.85 9.60
N PRO A 65 -24.21 20.50 10.78
CA PRO A 65 -23.39 20.02 11.89
C PRO A 65 -22.77 18.66 11.56
N ALA A 66 -21.45 18.56 11.74
CA ALA A 66 -20.73 17.31 11.61
C ALA A 66 -21.07 16.38 12.79
N HIS A 67 -21.90 15.37 12.53
CA HIS A 67 -22.13 14.29 13.49
C HIS A 67 -20.94 13.32 13.46
N CYS A 68 -20.06 13.43 14.48
CA CYS A 68 -19.02 12.46 14.74
C CYS A 68 -19.62 11.08 15.02
N PHE A 69 -19.52 10.16 14.07
CA PHE A 69 -19.70 8.72 14.34
C PHE A 69 -18.38 8.12 14.81
N LEU A 70 -18.12 8.22 16.12
CA LEU A 70 -17.19 7.34 16.80
C LEU A 70 -17.96 6.05 17.19
N PRO A 71 -17.50 4.84 16.83
CA PRO A 71 -18.07 3.62 17.36
C PRO A 71 -17.71 3.48 18.85
N PRO A 72 -18.65 3.12 19.74
CA PRO A 72 -18.37 2.98 21.17
C PRO A 72 -17.47 1.78 21.46
N ALA A 73 -16.58 1.94 22.45
CA ALA A 73 -15.64 0.92 22.87
C ALA A 73 -16.33 -0.35 23.43
N CYS A 74 -15.75 -1.51 23.13
CA CYS A 74 -16.27 -2.80 23.58
C CYS A 74 -15.96 -3.04 25.08
N GLY A 75 -16.98 -2.94 25.92
CA GLY A 75 -16.89 -3.12 27.37
C GLY A 75 -17.43 -4.48 27.85
N LYS A 76 -16.51 -5.32 28.37
CA LYS A 76 -16.66 -6.43 29.34
C LYS A 76 -18.07 -7.03 29.59
N ILE A 77 -18.17 -8.36 29.42
CA ILE A 77 -19.23 -9.19 30.03
C ILE A 77 -18.60 -10.19 31.02
N SER A 78 -19.23 -10.36 32.18
CA SER A 78 -19.01 -11.47 33.11
C SER A 78 -20.37 -11.84 33.74
N PRO A 79 -20.62 -13.10 34.14
CA PRO A 79 -21.94 -13.69 33.95
C PRO A 79 -22.87 -13.58 35.17
N SER A 80 -24.14 -13.23 34.92
CA SER A 80 -25.26 -13.60 35.79
C SER A 80 -26.48 -14.00 34.94
N ARG A 81 -27.38 -14.82 35.50
CA ARG A 81 -28.36 -15.64 34.75
C ARG A 81 -29.74 -14.96 34.58
N ARG A 82 -30.37 -15.31 33.45
CA ARG A 82 -31.82 -15.21 33.08
C ARG A 82 -32.28 -13.88 32.46
N GLY A 83 -32.90 -13.99 31.28
CA GLY A 83 -33.54 -12.88 30.56
C GLY A 83 -33.42 -13.04 29.03
N ARG A 84 -34.20 -13.94 28.42
CA ARG A 84 -34.09 -14.27 26.99
C ARG A 84 -34.83 -13.20 26.16
N SER A 85 -34.10 -12.33 25.46
CA SER A 85 -34.64 -11.55 24.32
C SER A 85 -33.78 -11.75 23.09
N ASP A 86 -34.31 -12.47 22.11
CA ASP A 86 -33.57 -12.88 20.91
C ASP A 86 -33.46 -11.71 19.92
N ARG A 87 -32.37 -10.95 20.02
CA ARG A 87 -31.93 -9.98 18.99
C ARG A 87 -30.43 -10.12 18.70
N GLY A 88 -29.98 -11.37 18.57
CA GLY A 88 -28.68 -11.71 18.00
C GLY A 88 -28.73 -11.63 16.48
N GLY A 89 -28.53 -10.44 15.91
CA GLY A 89 -28.29 -10.31 14.47
C GLY A 89 -26.97 -11.00 14.13
N LYS A 90 -27.02 -12.20 13.51
CA LYS A 90 -25.84 -12.78 12.86
C LYS A 90 -25.31 -11.76 11.84
N PRO A 91 -23.98 -11.55 11.72
CA PRO A 91 -23.45 -10.79 10.60
C PRO A 91 -23.98 -11.41 9.31
N MET A 92 -24.62 -10.59 8.47
CA MET A 92 -25.16 -11.03 7.19
C MET A 92 -24.00 -11.59 6.36
N ALA A 93 -24.06 -12.88 6.02
CA ALA A 93 -23.07 -13.48 5.14
C ALA A 93 -23.08 -12.73 3.81
N ILE A 94 -21.90 -12.29 3.36
CA ILE A 94 -21.73 -11.57 2.10
C ILE A 94 -22.23 -12.49 0.99
N ARG A 95 -23.27 -12.07 0.29
CA ARG A 95 -23.84 -12.81 -0.84
C ARG A 95 -22.96 -12.62 -2.06
N TYR A 96 -22.59 -13.72 -2.69
CA TYR A 96 -21.88 -13.74 -3.95
C TYR A 96 -22.26 -14.97 -4.77
N THR A 97 -22.13 -14.86 -6.09
CA THR A 97 -22.02 -16.01 -7.00
C THR A 97 -20.54 -16.31 -7.26
N VAL A 98 -20.25 -17.44 -7.89
CA VAL A 98 -18.88 -17.80 -8.30
C VAL A 98 -18.76 -17.94 -9.80
N ALA A 99 -17.60 -17.57 -10.34
CA ALA A 99 -17.26 -17.73 -11.76
C ALA A 99 -15.78 -18.10 -11.95
N THR A 100 -15.49 -18.67 -13.11
CA THR A 100 -14.13 -18.93 -13.60
C THR A 100 -13.79 -17.98 -14.75
N ILE A 101 -12.51 -17.63 -14.88
CA ILE A 101 -11.96 -16.96 -16.07
C ILE A 101 -11.75 -17.96 -17.21
N SER A 102 -11.51 -17.46 -18.42
CA SER A 102 -11.18 -18.23 -19.62
C SER A 102 -10.09 -19.28 -19.37
N PRO A 103 -10.18 -20.49 -19.95
CA PRO A 103 -9.22 -21.57 -19.70
C PRO A 103 -7.74 -21.19 -19.93
N LYS A 104 -7.44 -20.32 -20.92
CA LYS A 104 -6.09 -19.75 -21.14
C LYS A 104 -5.52 -19.16 -19.85
N TYR A 105 -6.27 -18.27 -19.21
CA TYR A 105 -5.79 -17.51 -18.06
C TYR A 105 -5.90 -18.29 -16.75
N HIS A 106 -6.89 -19.17 -16.60
CA HIS A 106 -6.95 -20.06 -15.44
C HIS A 106 -5.73 -21.00 -15.40
N GLN A 107 -5.37 -21.61 -16.54
CA GLN A 107 -4.16 -22.43 -16.64
C GLN A 107 -2.88 -21.61 -16.38
N ALA A 108 -2.80 -20.38 -16.89
CA ALA A 108 -1.64 -19.51 -16.65
C ALA A 108 -1.46 -19.14 -15.17
N ILE A 109 -2.55 -18.90 -14.42
CA ILE A 109 -2.48 -18.71 -12.96
C ILE A 109 -2.04 -20.00 -12.26
N LEU A 110 -2.52 -21.17 -12.68
CA LEU A 110 -2.07 -22.45 -12.10
C LEU A 110 -0.57 -22.69 -12.36
N GLU A 111 -0.05 -22.29 -13.51
CA GLU A 111 1.39 -22.37 -13.82
C GLU A 111 2.20 -21.39 -12.96
N TRP A 112 1.76 -20.14 -12.82
CA TRP A 112 2.36 -19.16 -11.91
C TRP A 112 2.34 -19.65 -10.45
N GLN A 113 1.22 -20.21 -9.99
CA GLN A 113 1.06 -20.75 -8.64
C GLN A 113 2.01 -21.91 -8.35
N ARG A 114 2.21 -22.84 -9.30
CA ARG A 114 3.16 -23.97 -9.09
C ARG A 114 4.60 -23.49 -8.88
N THR A 115 4.99 -22.35 -9.47
CA THR A 115 6.32 -21.76 -9.30
C THR A 115 6.42 -20.96 -8.01
N ASN A 116 5.45 -20.09 -7.73
CA ASN A 116 5.56 -19.07 -6.69
C ASN A 116 4.86 -19.44 -5.36
N PHE A 117 3.98 -20.44 -5.37
CA PHE A 117 3.29 -20.98 -4.19
C PHE A 117 3.02 -22.49 -4.31
N PRO A 118 4.07 -23.34 -4.44
CA PRO A 118 3.90 -24.79 -4.48
C PRO A 118 3.31 -25.39 -3.19
N GLU A 119 3.35 -24.67 -2.07
CA GLU A 119 2.84 -25.10 -0.77
C GLU A 119 1.29 -25.11 -0.67
N LEU A 120 0.57 -24.70 -1.71
CA LEU A 120 -0.90 -24.72 -1.74
C LEU A 120 -1.48 -26.13 -1.51
N ASP A 121 -0.85 -27.18 -2.06
CA ASP A 121 -1.29 -28.56 -1.83
C ASP A 121 -1.09 -29.01 -0.38
N LEU A 122 -0.08 -28.47 0.32
CA LEU A 122 0.14 -28.70 1.75
C LEU A 122 -0.97 -28.06 2.59
N LEU A 123 -1.29 -26.79 2.32
CA LEU A 123 -2.44 -26.10 2.93
C LEU A 123 -3.73 -26.90 2.74
N LEU A 124 -4.00 -27.30 1.51
CA LEU A 124 -5.19 -28.06 1.13
C LEU A 124 -5.22 -29.46 1.80
N THR A 125 -4.08 -30.12 1.99
CA THR A 125 -4.01 -31.41 2.67
C THR A 125 -4.42 -31.31 4.14
N TYR A 126 -4.01 -30.25 4.83
CA TYR A 126 -4.28 -30.06 6.27
C TYR A 126 -5.40 -29.06 6.58
N TRP A 127 -6.21 -28.66 5.60
CA TRP A 127 -7.27 -27.64 5.78
C TRP A 127 -8.18 -27.91 6.99
N GLU A 128 -8.72 -29.13 7.12
CA GLU A 128 -9.61 -29.48 8.24
C GLU A 128 -8.90 -29.52 9.61
N LYS A 129 -7.56 -29.62 9.65
CA LYS A 129 -6.79 -29.59 10.91
C LYS A 129 -6.72 -28.17 11.48
N TYR A 130 -6.43 -27.19 10.64
CA TYR A 130 -6.18 -25.80 11.06
C TYR A 130 -7.39 -24.87 10.88
N PHE A 131 -8.29 -25.20 9.95
CA PHE A 131 -9.48 -24.42 9.60
C PHE A 131 -10.78 -25.24 9.68
N PRO A 132 -11.01 -26.00 10.77
CA PRO A 132 -12.14 -26.94 10.87
C PRO A 132 -13.48 -26.25 10.67
N GLY A 133 -14.30 -26.78 9.75
CA GLY A 133 -15.63 -26.26 9.45
C GLY A 133 -15.67 -24.95 8.64
N LEU A 134 -14.52 -24.42 8.20
CA LEU A 134 -14.49 -23.36 7.18
C LEU A 134 -14.53 -23.98 5.77
N PRO A 135 -15.25 -23.39 4.80
CA PRO A 135 -15.28 -23.88 3.42
C PRO A 135 -13.86 -23.98 2.85
N ARG A 136 -13.49 -25.16 2.34
CA ARG A 136 -12.21 -25.41 1.68
C ARG A 136 -11.97 -24.40 0.56
N PHE A 137 -10.73 -23.90 0.49
CA PHE A 137 -10.29 -22.97 -0.55
C PHE A 137 -10.64 -23.42 -1.97
N GLN A 138 -11.05 -22.46 -2.81
CA GLN A 138 -11.33 -22.64 -4.24
C GLN A 138 -10.79 -21.45 -5.03
N LEU A 139 -10.05 -21.72 -6.11
CA LEU A 139 -9.52 -20.70 -7.01
C LEU A 139 -10.61 -20.24 -8.01
N VAL A 140 -11.49 -19.37 -7.54
CA VAL A 140 -12.63 -18.81 -8.30
C VAL A 140 -12.80 -17.32 -8.04
N ALA A 141 -13.39 -16.61 -9.00
CA ALA A 141 -13.87 -15.25 -8.78
C ALA A 141 -15.19 -15.32 -7.99
N LYS A 142 -15.30 -14.52 -6.93
CA LYS A 142 -16.51 -14.31 -6.14
C LYS A 142 -17.14 -12.99 -6.57
N ILE A 143 -18.36 -13.02 -7.07
CA ILE A 143 -19.07 -11.86 -7.63
C ILE A 143 -20.15 -11.44 -6.64
N GLY A 144 -19.90 -10.39 -5.87
CA GLY A 144 -20.83 -9.85 -4.89
C GLY A 144 -21.98 -9.03 -5.51
N GLU A 145 -22.96 -8.70 -4.66
CA GLU A 145 -24.01 -7.72 -4.98
C GLU A 145 -23.43 -6.29 -5.04
N LEU A 146 -24.01 -5.42 -5.88
CA LEU A 146 -23.67 -3.99 -5.88
C LEU A 146 -24.27 -3.29 -4.67
N ARG A 147 -23.53 -2.33 -4.07
CA ARG A 147 -24.09 -1.43 -3.03
C ARG A 147 -25.14 -0.46 -3.58
N SER A 148 -25.10 -0.18 -4.88
CA SER A 148 -25.95 0.77 -5.61
C SER A 148 -25.89 0.44 -7.11
N ASP A 149 -27.01 0.55 -7.83
CA ASP A 149 -27.03 0.42 -9.29
C ASP A 149 -26.58 1.70 -10.01
N VAL A 150 -26.47 2.81 -9.29
CA VAL A 150 -25.96 4.11 -9.79
C VAL A 150 -24.61 4.45 -9.20
N ILE A 151 -23.84 5.25 -9.95
CA ILE A 151 -22.61 5.91 -9.50
C ILE A 151 -22.98 6.91 -8.39
N GLU A 152 -22.33 6.78 -7.25
CA GLU A 152 -22.72 7.41 -5.99
C GLU A 152 -22.06 8.78 -5.78
N ILE A 153 -20.90 9.02 -6.42
CA ILE A 153 -20.06 10.20 -6.22
C ILE A 153 -19.35 10.63 -7.51
N GLY A 154 -18.90 11.88 -7.54
CA GLY A 154 -18.07 12.43 -8.61
C GLY A 154 -18.88 13.05 -9.74
N LYS A 155 -18.22 13.25 -10.88
CA LYS A 155 -18.76 13.93 -12.06
C LYS A 155 -19.95 13.18 -12.68
N TYR A 156 -19.99 11.86 -12.51
CA TYR A 156 -20.99 10.96 -13.11
C TYR A 156 -22.06 10.49 -12.11
N ALA A 157 -22.13 11.11 -10.93
CA ALA A 157 -23.09 10.71 -9.89
C ALA A 157 -24.54 10.72 -10.40
N GLY A 158 -25.32 9.71 -10.01
CA GLY A 158 -26.71 9.48 -10.44
C GLY A 158 -26.86 8.80 -11.81
N GLN A 159 -25.78 8.59 -12.56
CA GLN A 159 -25.81 7.74 -13.77
C GLN A 159 -25.73 6.26 -13.36
N PRO A 160 -26.24 5.31 -14.17
CA PRO A 160 -26.03 3.88 -13.93
C PRO A 160 -24.54 3.54 -13.81
N LYS A 161 -24.20 2.52 -13.00
CA LYS A 161 -22.84 1.96 -13.03
C LYS A 161 -22.54 1.37 -14.42
N ILE A 162 -21.29 1.49 -14.80
CA ILE A 162 -20.76 1.09 -16.10
C ILE A 162 -20.53 -0.42 -16.10
N GLU A 163 -21.20 -1.15 -17.01
CA GLU A 163 -21.04 -2.60 -17.13
C GLU A 163 -19.95 -2.98 -18.15
N ARG A 164 -19.66 -2.10 -19.13
CA ARG A 164 -18.65 -2.33 -20.16
C ARG A 164 -17.50 -1.33 -20.08
N ALA A 165 -16.26 -1.80 -20.09
CA ALA A 165 -15.08 -0.96 -20.12
C ALA A 165 -15.07 0.00 -21.34
N ALA A 166 -15.66 -0.35 -22.48
CA ALA A 166 -15.82 0.55 -23.62
C ALA A 166 -16.69 1.79 -23.34
N GLU A 167 -17.64 1.73 -22.42
CA GLU A 167 -18.53 2.84 -22.03
C GLU A 167 -17.80 3.86 -21.13
N MET A 168 -16.64 3.52 -20.57
CA MET A 168 -15.84 4.44 -19.76
C MET A 168 -15.38 5.66 -20.57
N ALA A 169 -15.75 6.85 -20.10
CA ALA A 169 -15.53 8.12 -20.78
C ALA A 169 -14.09 8.67 -20.61
N GLY A 170 -13.46 9.06 -21.71
CA GLY A 170 -12.13 9.65 -21.72
C GLY A 170 -11.08 8.77 -21.02
N ASN A 171 -10.31 9.36 -20.11
CA ASN A 171 -9.23 8.66 -19.42
C ASN A 171 -9.69 7.65 -18.34
N MET A 172 -11.00 7.55 -18.04
CA MET A 172 -11.52 6.57 -17.07
C MET A 172 -11.03 5.14 -17.37
N PHE A 173 -11.03 4.73 -18.64
CA PHE A 173 -10.61 3.41 -19.09
C PHE A 173 -9.17 3.07 -18.67
N TYR A 174 -8.21 3.93 -19.00
CA TYR A 174 -6.80 3.72 -18.65
C TYR A 174 -6.52 3.95 -17.16
N THR A 175 -7.30 4.80 -16.48
CA THR A 175 -7.20 4.95 -15.02
C THR A 175 -7.72 3.69 -14.30
N ALA A 176 -8.82 3.09 -14.76
CA ALA A 176 -9.31 1.82 -14.24
C ALA A 176 -8.31 0.68 -14.51
N ARG A 177 -7.75 0.58 -15.73
CA ARG A 177 -6.65 -0.36 -16.05
C ARG A 177 -5.51 -0.25 -15.03
N ARG A 178 -5.03 0.97 -14.75
CA ARG A 178 -3.94 1.21 -13.79
C ARG A 178 -4.29 0.74 -12.37
N ILE A 179 -5.53 0.93 -11.93
CA ILE A 179 -5.98 0.50 -10.59
C ILE A 179 -6.11 -1.03 -10.52
N ILE A 180 -6.75 -1.67 -11.50
CA ILE A 180 -6.90 -3.14 -11.57
C ILE A 180 -5.52 -3.81 -11.64
N ARG A 181 -4.59 -3.25 -12.43
CA ARG A 181 -3.20 -3.71 -12.52
C ARG A 181 -2.43 -3.50 -11.20
N ALA A 182 -2.65 -2.39 -10.51
CA ALA A 182 -2.03 -2.16 -9.21
C ALA A 182 -2.53 -3.19 -8.17
N GLN A 183 -3.85 -3.37 -8.06
CA GLN A 183 -4.47 -4.35 -7.16
C GLN A 183 -4.01 -5.77 -7.48
N CYS A 184 -4.04 -6.21 -8.74
CA CYS A 184 -3.58 -7.57 -9.05
C CYS A 184 -2.07 -7.78 -8.79
N SER A 185 -1.27 -6.72 -8.92
CA SER A 185 0.16 -6.77 -8.61
C SER A 185 0.45 -6.81 -7.11
N THR A 186 -0.46 -6.33 -6.25
CA THR A 186 -0.25 -6.43 -4.81
C THR A 186 -0.42 -7.88 -4.35
N GLU A 187 -1.47 -8.56 -4.77
CA GLU A 187 -1.77 -9.92 -4.31
C GLU A 187 -0.75 -10.95 -4.84
N PHE A 188 -0.18 -10.78 -6.03
CA PHE A 188 0.94 -11.62 -6.47
C PHE A 188 2.24 -11.31 -5.70
N GLY A 189 2.51 -10.04 -5.40
CA GLY A 189 3.69 -9.65 -4.64
C GLY A 189 3.63 -10.10 -3.18
N SER A 190 2.46 -10.04 -2.52
CA SER A 190 2.30 -10.50 -1.15
C SER A 190 2.54 -12.01 -1.04
N ILE A 191 2.08 -12.82 -2.00
CA ILE A 191 2.39 -14.26 -2.05
C ILE A 191 3.91 -14.51 -2.07
N GLU A 192 4.65 -13.84 -2.95
CA GLU A 192 6.12 -13.98 -3.01
C GLU A 192 6.78 -13.59 -1.68
N GLN A 193 6.35 -12.49 -1.07
CA GLN A 193 6.86 -11.98 0.21
C GLN A 193 6.53 -12.90 1.38
N HIS A 194 5.26 -13.29 1.56
CA HIS A 194 4.81 -14.17 2.64
C HIS A 194 5.53 -15.52 2.61
N ARG A 195 5.77 -16.08 1.42
CA ARG A 195 6.48 -17.35 1.26
C ARG A 195 7.86 -17.35 1.92
N MET A 196 8.59 -16.22 1.87
CA MET A 196 9.93 -16.07 2.49
C MET A 196 9.92 -16.25 4.02
N SER A 197 8.76 -16.15 4.67
CA SER A 197 8.63 -16.21 6.14
C SER A 197 8.19 -17.58 6.69
N LEU A 198 7.76 -18.52 5.84
CA LEU A 198 7.15 -19.80 6.24
C LEU A 198 8.06 -20.68 7.12
N ASP A 199 9.36 -20.70 6.84
CA ASP A 199 10.34 -21.47 7.61
C ASP A 199 10.65 -20.85 8.98
N THR A 200 10.42 -19.54 9.12
CA THR A 200 10.65 -18.76 10.34
C THR A 200 9.41 -18.56 11.20
N ALA A 201 8.26 -19.10 10.79
CA ALA A 201 7.03 -19.08 11.59
C ALA A 201 7.26 -19.75 12.96
N PRO A 202 6.74 -19.17 14.07
CA PRO A 202 7.03 -19.64 15.42
C PRO A 202 6.47 -21.04 15.72
N ASP A 203 5.41 -21.43 15.02
CA ASP A 203 4.73 -22.70 15.13
C ASP A 203 3.98 -23.03 13.82
N ASP A 204 3.44 -24.25 13.75
CA ASP A 204 2.65 -24.69 12.60
C ASP A 204 1.31 -23.93 12.47
N GLU A 205 0.71 -23.41 13.54
CA GLU A 205 -0.54 -22.67 13.44
C GLU A 205 -0.30 -21.39 12.64
N ALA A 206 0.69 -20.59 13.05
CA ALA A 206 1.11 -19.39 12.34
C ALA A 206 1.56 -19.68 10.89
N ARG A 207 2.26 -20.80 10.64
CA ARG A 207 2.63 -21.23 9.28
C ARG A 207 1.40 -21.47 8.41
N PHE A 208 0.39 -22.20 8.90
CA PHE A 208 -0.81 -22.48 8.14
C PHE A 208 -1.74 -21.26 8.00
N GLU A 209 -1.72 -20.32 8.96
CA GLU A 209 -2.36 -19.01 8.81
C GLU A 209 -1.72 -18.20 7.66
N ILE A 210 -0.38 -18.15 7.57
CA ILE A 210 0.32 -17.50 6.43
C ILE A 210 -0.02 -18.19 5.11
N LEU A 211 0.00 -19.53 5.05
CA LEU A 211 -0.39 -20.26 3.83
C LEU A 211 -1.83 -19.92 3.40
N ARG A 212 -2.75 -19.74 4.35
CA ARG A 212 -4.13 -19.33 4.05
C ARG A 212 -4.19 -17.91 3.50
N ILE A 213 -3.45 -16.95 4.06
CA ILE A 213 -3.33 -15.58 3.50
C ILE A 213 -2.87 -15.68 2.04
N MET A 214 -1.78 -16.41 1.75
CA MET A 214 -1.27 -16.60 0.38
C MET A 214 -2.32 -17.22 -0.57
N ALA A 215 -3.21 -18.09 -0.08
CA ALA A 215 -4.29 -18.65 -0.90
C ALA A 215 -5.41 -17.64 -1.16
N GLU A 216 -5.84 -16.89 -0.14
CA GLU A 216 -6.83 -15.81 -0.27
C GLU A 216 -6.31 -14.72 -1.24
N GLU A 217 -5.03 -14.36 -1.17
CA GLU A 217 -4.36 -13.45 -2.11
C GLU A 217 -4.26 -14.01 -3.54
N LEU A 218 -4.01 -15.31 -3.71
CA LEU A 218 -4.05 -15.94 -5.05
C LEU A 218 -5.46 -15.83 -5.67
N ARG A 219 -6.50 -15.92 -4.84
CA ARG A 219 -7.89 -15.71 -5.27
C ARG A 219 -8.20 -14.24 -5.52
N HIS A 220 -7.58 -13.32 -4.80
CA HIS A 220 -7.63 -11.88 -5.07
C HIS A 220 -7.03 -11.54 -6.45
N ALA A 221 -5.88 -12.11 -6.81
CA ALA A 221 -5.31 -11.96 -8.15
C ALA A 221 -6.24 -12.56 -9.23
N TYR A 222 -6.78 -13.76 -8.99
CA TYR A 222 -7.78 -14.40 -9.87
C TYR A 222 -9.03 -13.53 -10.07
N GLN A 223 -9.47 -12.82 -9.03
CA GLN A 223 -10.58 -11.87 -9.10
C GLN A 223 -10.27 -10.71 -10.06
N MET A 224 -9.06 -10.14 -10.01
CA MET A 224 -8.67 -9.04 -10.90
C MET A 224 -8.52 -9.51 -12.36
N PHE A 225 -8.06 -10.75 -12.57
CA PHE A 225 -8.09 -11.37 -13.90
C PHE A 225 -9.54 -11.51 -14.40
N TRP A 226 -10.50 -11.87 -13.55
CA TRP A 226 -11.91 -11.91 -13.93
C TRP A 226 -12.47 -10.54 -14.32
N VAL A 227 -12.09 -9.47 -13.62
CA VAL A 227 -12.50 -8.08 -13.95
C VAL A 227 -12.03 -7.63 -15.36
N LEU A 228 -10.93 -8.22 -15.86
CA LEU A 228 -10.38 -7.99 -17.20
C LEU A 228 -10.93 -8.97 -18.25
N ASP A 229 -10.98 -10.27 -17.96
CA ASP A 229 -11.35 -11.34 -18.89
C ASP A 229 -12.86 -11.46 -19.12
N HIS A 230 -13.68 -11.15 -18.11
CA HIS A 230 -15.14 -11.22 -18.23
C HIS A 230 -15.72 -10.23 -19.26
N ASP A 231 -15.07 -9.07 -19.43
CA ASP A 231 -15.54 -8.03 -20.35
C ASP A 231 -14.66 -7.92 -21.62
N PRO A 232 -15.10 -8.46 -22.77
CA PRO A 232 -14.34 -8.35 -24.02
C PRO A 232 -14.15 -6.90 -24.49
N THR A 233 -14.87 -5.91 -23.93
CA THR A 233 -14.75 -4.51 -24.36
C THR A 233 -13.51 -3.78 -23.81
N TRP A 234 -12.70 -4.45 -22.98
CA TRP A 234 -11.29 -4.07 -22.77
C TRP A 234 -10.48 -4.11 -24.08
N LYS A 235 -10.88 -4.91 -25.06
CA LYS A 235 -10.37 -4.86 -26.42
C LYS A 235 -11.21 -3.90 -27.27
N ARG A 236 -10.74 -2.65 -27.42
CA ARG A 236 -11.40 -1.64 -28.26
C ARG A 236 -10.92 -1.74 -29.72
N PRO A 237 -11.80 -1.61 -30.73
CA PRO A 237 -11.39 -1.55 -32.14
C PRO A 237 -10.33 -0.47 -32.38
N GLY A 238 -9.26 -0.80 -33.10
CA GLY A 238 -8.14 0.10 -33.36
C GLY A 238 -7.10 0.23 -32.23
N HIS A 239 -7.28 -0.47 -31.11
CA HIS A 239 -6.30 -0.57 -30.02
C HIS A 239 -5.77 -2.00 -29.87
N GLY A 240 -4.69 -2.14 -29.11
CA GLY A 240 -4.19 -3.43 -28.62
C GLY A 240 -5.19 -4.12 -27.67
N ASP A 241 -4.88 -5.37 -27.31
CA ASP A 241 -5.73 -6.16 -26.42
C ASP A 241 -5.36 -5.83 -24.97
N VAL A 242 -5.89 -4.72 -24.47
CA VAL A 242 -5.48 -4.14 -23.19
C VAL A 242 -5.69 -5.10 -22.01
N ALA A 243 -6.67 -5.99 -22.07
CA ALA A 243 -6.86 -7.04 -21.06
C ALA A 243 -5.73 -8.08 -21.14
N ALA A 244 -5.48 -8.65 -22.33
CA ALA A 244 -4.42 -9.64 -22.53
C ALA A 244 -3.03 -9.07 -22.18
N GLU A 245 -2.70 -7.87 -22.67
CA GLU A 245 -1.45 -7.17 -22.38
C GLU A 245 -1.26 -6.95 -20.87
N THR A 246 -2.31 -6.57 -20.15
CA THR A 246 -2.24 -6.36 -18.70
C THR A 246 -2.05 -7.68 -17.93
N ILE A 247 -2.74 -8.75 -18.35
CA ILE A 247 -2.59 -10.08 -17.75
C ILE A 247 -1.19 -10.63 -18.00
N GLU A 248 -0.66 -10.49 -19.22
CA GLU A 248 0.67 -10.96 -19.60
C GLU A 248 1.78 -10.14 -18.90
N GLU A 249 1.60 -8.83 -18.74
CA GLU A 249 2.45 -8.01 -17.84
C GLU A 249 2.44 -8.53 -16.40
N LEU A 250 1.27 -8.81 -15.82
CA LEU A 250 1.11 -9.24 -14.43
C LEU A 250 1.74 -10.61 -14.15
N LEU A 251 1.56 -11.57 -15.05
CA LEU A 251 2.16 -12.91 -14.94
C LEU A 251 3.69 -12.89 -15.06
N ALA A 252 4.26 -11.86 -15.71
CA ALA A 252 5.70 -11.67 -15.88
C ALA A 252 6.36 -10.83 -14.76
N MET A 253 5.56 -10.27 -13.85
CA MET A 253 6.09 -9.58 -12.66
C MET A 253 6.73 -10.57 -11.69
N ARG A 254 7.66 -10.04 -10.91
CA ARG A 254 8.40 -10.70 -9.83
C ARG A 254 8.87 -9.62 -8.85
N THR A 255 9.28 -10.01 -7.65
CA THR A 255 9.92 -9.14 -6.67
C THR A 255 11.00 -8.27 -7.32
N GLY A 256 10.86 -6.95 -7.18
CA GLY A 256 11.68 -5.94 -7.85
C GLY A 256 11.01 -5.28 -9.07
N THR A 257 9.90 -5.80 -9.58
CA THR A 257 9.13 -5.26 -10.72
C THR A 257 7.62 -5.09 -10.49
N HIS A 258 7.11 -5.36 -9.29
CA HIS A 258 5.72 -5.07 -8.91
C HIS A 258 5.42 -3.56 -8.89
N VAL A 259 4.13 -3.20 -9.02
CA VAL A 259 3.67 -1.82 -9.26
C VAL A 259 3.92 -0.87 -8.09
N LEU A 260 3.90 -1.38 -6.85
CA LEU A 260 4.10 -0.59 -5.64
C LEU A 260 5.39 -1.04 -4.93
N ASP A 261 6.23 -0.08 -4.56
CA ASP A 261 7.56 -0.34 -3.97
C ASP A 261 7.50 -1.26 -2.74
N ALA A 262 6.43 -1.19 -1.94
CA ALA A 262 6.21 -2.04 -0.76
C ALA A 262 6.23 -3.55 -1.06
N PHE A 263 5.81 -3.94 -2.27
CA PHE A 263 5.73 -5.33 -2.75
C PHE A 263 7.01 -5.77 -3.46
N ASN A 264 8.04 -4.91 -3.47
CA ASN A 264 9.38 -5.19 -3.96
C ASN A 264 10.41 -5.26 -2.81
N ILE A 265 9.95 -5.22 -1.55
CA ILE A 265 10.78 -5.35 -0.35
C ILE A 265 10.68 -6.78 0.16
N GLU A 266 11.75 -7.55 0.04
CA GLU A 266 11.82 -8.92 0.55
C GLU A 266 11.55 -8.96 2.07
N PHE A 267 10.82 -9.99 2.52
CA PHE A 267 10.69 -10.28 3.95
C PHE A 267 11.95 -10.98 4.41
N ARG A 268 12.49 -10.55 5.56
CA ARG A 268 13.62 -11.25 6.17
C ARG A 268 13.19 -12.56 6.84
N ASP A 269 12.05 -12.53 7.52
CA ASP A 269 11.55 -13.57 8.42
C ASP A 269 10.08 -13.29 8.86
N PHE A 270 9.63 -13.98 9.91
CA PHE A 270 8.29 -13.85 10.48
C PHE A 270 7.99 -12.50 11.13
N LEU A 271 8.99 -11.76 11.64
CA LEU A 271 8.74 -10.43 12.20
C LEU A 271 8.28 -9.47 11.11
N ASP A 272 8.89 -9.55 9.93
CA ASP A 272 8.41 -8.79 8.77
C ASP A 272 6.98 -9.15 8.40
N ASN A 273 6.63 -10.44 8.36
CA ASN A 273 5.26 -10.89 8.08
C ASN A 273 4.25 -10.36 9.13
N ALA A 274 4.56 -10.47 10.43
CA ALA A 274 3.69 -10.01 11.50
C ALA A 274 3.45 -8.49 11.50
N VAL A 275 4.46 -7.68 11.17
CA VAL A 275 4.33 -6.22 11.05
C VAL A 275 3.63 -5.84 9.75
N TYR A 276 3.95 -6.50 8.64
CA TYR A 276 3.32 -6.29 7.34
C TYR A 276 1.83 -6.58 7.39
N THR A 277 1.40 -7.74 7.88
CA THR A 277 -0.02 -8.11 8.00
C THR A 277 -0.79 -7.21 8.98
N ALA A 278 -0.11 -6.55 9.92
CA ALA A 278 -0.70 -5.56 10.81
C ALA A 278 -0.83 -4.15 10.21
N ILE A 279 0.03 -3.77 9.25
CA ILE A 279 0.24 -2.37 8.81
C ILE A 279 0.05 -2.18 7.29
N ILE A 280 0.52 -3.10 6.46
CA ILE A 280 0.43 -3.05 4.99
C ILE A 280 -0.89 -3.62 4.47
N ASP A 281 -1.30 -4.81 4.89
CA ASP A 281 -2.60 -5.41 4.51
C ASP A 281 -3.78 -4.52 4.91
N LEU A 282 -3.62 -3.78 6.01
CA LEU A 282 -4.56 -2.76 6.43
C LEU A 282 -4.80 -1.69 5.34
N VAL A 283 -3.77 -1.33 4.57
CA VAL A 283 -3.93 -0.45 3.39
C VAL A 283 -4.78 -1.15 2.33
N GLY A 284 -4.58 -2.44 2.08
CA GLY A 284 -5.41 -3.28 1.22
C GLY A 284 -6.89 -3.18 1.61
N LYS A 285 -7.23 -3.44 2.88
CA LYS A 285 -8.58 -3.21 3.44
C LYS A 285 -9.13 -1.80 3.16
N TYR A 286 -8.32 -0.75 3.28
CA TYR A 286 -8.75 0.62 2.99
C TYR A 286 -9.03 0.83 1.49
N GLN A 287 -8.19 0.30 0.59
CA GLN A 287 -8.44 0.39 -0.86
C GLN A 287 -9.68 -0.42 -1.27
N LEU A 288 -9.79 -1.68 -0.81
CA LEU A 288 -10.95 -2.54 -1.07
C LEU A 288 -12.26 -1.91 -0.55
N ASP A 289 -12.27 -1.37 0.68
CA ASP A 289 -13.48 -0.74 1.21
C ASP A 289 -13.90 0.46 0.36
N MET A 290 -12.95 1.34 0.03
CA MET A 290 -13.16 2.50 -0.82
C MET A 290 -13.63 2.14 -2.24
N MET A 291 -13.13 1.04 -2.81
CA MET A 291 -13.48 0.62 -4.17
C MET A 291 -14.83 -0.11 -4.27
N GLN A 292 -15.55 -0.40 -3.19
CA GLN A 292 -16.91 -0.98 -3.30
C GLN A 292 -17.92 -0.08 -4.04
N ILE A 293 -17.63 1.22 -4.19
CA ILE A 293 -18.44 2.15 -4.97
C ILE A 293 -17.95 2.32 -6.42
N PHE A 294 -16.93 1.58 -6.86
CA PHE A 294 -16.27 1.80 -8.16
C PHE A 294 -17.29 1.90 -9.30
N SER A 295 -17.15 2.92 -10.16
CA SER A 295 -18.16 3.22 -11.18
C SER A 295 -18.30 2.13 -12.25
N TYR A 296 -17.25 1.33 -12.47
CA TYR A 296 -17.26 0.10 -13.26
C TYR A 296 -17.72 -1.08 -12.39
N ALA A 297 -18.89 -1.62 -12.71
CA ALA A 297 -19.63 -2.56 -11.87
C ALA A 297 -18.89 -3.90 -11.63
N PRO A 298 -18.19 -4.53 -12.59
CA PRO A 298 -17.37 -5.72 -12.33
C PRO A 298 -16.29 -5.50 -11.26
N MET A 299 -15.68 -4.32 -11.20
CA MET A 299 -14.74 -3.97 -10.12
C MET A 299 -15.48 -3.85 -8.79
N ALA A 300 -16.57 -3.09 -8.72
CA ALA A 300 -17.34 -2.91 -7.47
C ALA A 300 -17.87 -4.23 -6.88
N ARG A 301 -18.40 -5.13 -7.72
CA ARG A 301 -18.88 -6.47 -7.31
C ARG A 301 -17.76 -7.35 -6.74
N SER A 302 -16.52 -7.12 -7.15
CA SER A 302 -15.36 -7.90 -6.71
C SER A 302 -14.91 -7.55 -5.29
N MET A 303 -15.07 -6.30 -4.87
CA MET A 303 -14.48 -5.78 -3.63
C MET A 303 -15.11 -6.35 -2.36
N GLY A 304 -16.44 -6.53 -2.34
CA GLY A 304 -17.16 -7.01 -1.16
C GLY A 304 -16.67 -8.39 -0.67
N PRO A 305 -16.61 -9.41 -1.54
CA PRO A 305 -16.07 -10.72 -1.18
C PRO A 305 -14.60 -10.72 -0.74
N MET A 306 -13.73 -9.93 -1.38
CA MET A 306 -12.32 -9.77 -0.99
C MET A 306 -12.19 -9.17 0.41
N LEU A 307 -12.93 -8.07 0.68
CA LEU A 307 -12.95 -7.43 1.99
C LEU A 307 -13.45 -8.36 3.12
N GLY A 308 -14.25 -9.38 2.78
CA GLY A 308 -14.67 -10.43 3.71
C GLY A 308 -13.56 -11.42 4.09
N GLU A 309 -12.55 -11.58 3.24
CA GLU A 309 -11.36 -12.43 3.49
C GLU A 309 -10.28 -11.63 4.22
N GLU A 310 -10.05 -10.38 3.81
CA GLU A 310 -9.08 -9.42 4.40
C GLU A 310 -9.17 -9.27 5.94
N GLY A 311 -10.35 -9.47 6.51
CA GLY A 311 -10.56 -9.48 7.97
C GLY A 311 -9.76 -10.57 8.70
N PHE A 312 -9.41 -11.67 8.02
CA PHE A 312 -8.53 -12.71 8.54
C PHE A 312 -7.07 -12.24 8.58
N HIS A 313 -6.57 -11.63 7.49
CA HIS A 313 -5.20 -11.11 7.38
C HIS A 313 -4.88 -10.13 8.51
N MET A 314 -5.72 -9.10 8.66
CA MET A 314 -5.63 -8.12 9.74
C MET A 314 -5.75 -8.75 11.15
N GLY A 315 -6.61 -9.77 11.29
CA GLY A 315 -6.82 -10.49 12.54
C GLY A 315 -5.62 -11.33 12.96
N PHE A 316 -4.90 -11.90 11.99
CA PHE A 316 -3.61 -12.56 12.18
C PHE A 316 -2.53 -11.55 12.59
N GLY A 317 -2.27 -10.51 11.78
CA GLY A 317 -1.16 -9.57 12.02
C GLY A 317 -1.24 -8.86 13.37
N ARG A 318 -2.43 -8.39 13.75
CA ARG A 318 -2.67 -7.79 15.09
C ARG A 318 -2.37 -8.74 16.24
N ARG A 319 -2.64 -10.03 16.06
CA ARG A 319 -2.38 -11.08 17.06
C ARG A 319 -0.89 -11.42 17.12
N ALA A 320 -0.27 -11.60 15.96
CA ALA A 320 1.16 -11.91 15.82
C ALA A 320 2.03 -10.79 16.41
N LEU A 321 1.84 -9.53 16.00
CA LEU A 321 2.58 -8.38 16.52
C LEU A 321 2.48 -8.25 18.04
N LYS A 322 1.27 -8.41 18.60
CA LYS A 322 1.05 -8.39 20.05
C LYS A 322 1.76 -9.55 20.77
N ASN A 323 1.71 -10.76 20.22
CA ASN A 323 2.33 -11.93 20.81
C ASN A 323 3.86 -11.82 20.80
N LEU A 324 4.45 -11.33 19.70
CA LEU A 324 5.89 -11.05 19.60
C LEU A 324 6.33 -10.01 20.63
N ALA A 325 5.60 -8.89 20.75
CA ALA A 325 5.94 -7.84 21.72
C ALA A 325 5.83 -8.34 23.18
N LEU A 326 4.82 -9.15 23.50
CA LEU A 326 4.68 -9.78 24.81
C LEU A 326 5.80 -10.79 25.10
N ALA A 327 6.22 -11.59 24.11
CA ALA A 327 7.36 -12.51 24.27
C ALA A 327 8.66 -11.74 24.53
N ALA A 328 8.92 -10.67 23.75
CA ALA A 328 10.06 -9.78 23.94
C ALA A 328 10.15 -9.22 25.37
N THR A 329 9.04 -8.79 25.97
CA THR A 329 9.04 -8.31 27.38
C THR A 329 9.36 -9.38 28.43
N ARG A 330 9.26 -10.67 28.09
CA ARG A 330 9.66 -11.78 28.98
C ARG A 330 11.07 -12.30 28.71
N GLY A 331 11.78 -11.74 27.71
CA GLY A 331 13.03 -12.30 27.20
C GLY A 331 12.82 -13.63 26.45
N GLU A 332 11.62 -13.86 25.91
CA GLU A 332 11.25 -15.05 25.16
C GLU A 332 11.18 -14.76 23.65
N GLY A 333 11.41 -15.79 22.83
CA GLY A 333 11.33 -15.69 21.38
C GLY A 333 12.61 -15.14 20.72
N ALA A 334 12.53 -14.84 19.43
CA ALA A 334 13.69 -14.47 18.60
C ALA A 334 13.93 -12.95 18.46
N TYR A 335 13.05 -12.12 19.03
CA TYR A 335 13.01 -10.67 18.77
C TYR A 335 12.88 -9.86 20.06
N SER A 336 13.63 -8.76 20.15
CA SER A 336 13.47 -7.74 21.19
C SER A 336 12.38 -6.71 20.81
N LEU A 337 12.00 -5.85 21.76
CA LEU A 337 11.14 -4.70 21.44
C LEU A 337 11.81 -3.71 20.46
N ASP A 338 13.14 -3.59 20.47
CA ASP A 338 13.88 -2.74 19.53
C ASP A 338 13.81 -3.32 18.10
N ASP A 339 13.92 -4.63 17.94
CA ASP A 339 13.74 -5.29 16.63
C ASP A 339 12.33 -5.05 16.08
N ILE A 340 11.30 -5.21 16.92
CA ILE A 340 9.91 -4.94 16.56
C ILE A 340 9.70 -3.47 16.19
N GLN A 341 10.30 -2.54 16.96
CA GLN A 341 10.23 -1.12 16.66
C GLN A 341 10.93 -0.77 15.34
N ARG A 342 12.09 -1.37 15.04
CA ARG A 342 12.79 -1.22 13.75
C ARG A 342 11.96 -1.76 12.59
N ALA A 343 11.27 -2.88 12.76
CA ALA A 343 10.38 -3.42 11.73
C ALA A 343 9.17 -2.49 11.47
N ILE A 344 8.59 -1.88 12.52
CA ILE A 344 7.56 -0.83 12.38
C ILE A 344 8.13 0.40 11.63
N ASN A 345 9.35 0.84 12.00
CA ASN A 345 10.04 1.94 11.32
C ASN A 345 10.27 1.64 9.83
N LYS A 346 10.51 0.38 9.44
CA LYS A 346 10.63 -0.05 8.04
C LYS A 346 9.29 0.02 7.30
N TRP A 347 8.25 -0.61 7.83
CA TRP A 347 7.00 -0.86 7.08
C TRP A 347 6.02 0.30 7.08
N TYR A 348 5.87 1.03 8.19
CA TYR A 348 4.85 2.09 8.27
C TYR A 348 5.00 3.20 7.20
N PRO A 349 6.20 3.74 6.90
CA PRO A 349 6.38 4.70 5.81
C PRO A 349 5.97 4.14 4.44
N ARG A 350 6.13 2.83 4.20
CA ARG A 350 5.72 2.16 2.95
C ARG A 350 4.20 2.06 2.84
N GLY A 351 3.51 1.79 3.94
CA GLY A 351 2.04 1.84 4.00
C GLY A 351 1.48 3.23 3.65
N LEU A 352 2.12 4.30 4.16
CA LEU A 352 1.74 5.68 3.79
C LEU A 352 1.92 5.97 2.30
N GLU A 353 2.99 5.46 1.69
CA GLU A 353 3.35 5.67 0.29
C GLU A 353 2.45 4.92 -0.71
N MET A 354 1.83 3.82 -0.27
CA MET A 354 0.85 3.08 -1.08
C MET A 354 -0.42 3.89 -1.36
N PHE A 355 -0.77 4.88 -0.52
CA PHE A 355 -1.82 5.85 -0.84
C PHE A 355 -1.41 6.85 -1.94
N GLY A 356 -0.13 6.93 -2.30
CA GLY A 356 0.42 7.95 -3.19
C GLY A 356 0.57 9.32 -2.52
N ASN A 357 0.69 10.38 -3.30
CA ASN A 357 0.75 11.75 -2.77
C ASN A 357 -0.60 12.12 -2.12
N GLU A 358 -0.55 12.64 -0.89
CA GLU A 358 -1.67 12.99 -0.04
C GLU A 358 -2.54 14.12 -0.63
N ARG A 359 -1.95 14.99 -1.45
CA ARG A 359 -2.59 16.11 -2.18
C ARG A 359 -3.13 15.66 -3.55
N SER A 360 -3.48 14.39 -3.68
CA SER A 360 -3.97 13.79 -4.91
C SER A 360 -5.12 12.82 -4.66
N GLY A 361 -5.72 12.33 -5.74
CA GLY A 361 -6.81 11.34 -5.73
C GLY A 361 -8.15 11.89 -6.22
N GLU A 362 -8.24 13.20 -6.45
CA GLU A 362 -9.43 13.92 -6.92
C GLU A 362 -9.95 13.35 -8.23
N THR A 363 -9.07 12.94 -9.16
CA THR A 363 -9.47 12.28 -10.42
C THR A 363 -10.20 10.96 -10.18
N ALA A 364 -9.75 10.15 -9.22
CA ALA A 364 -10.40 8.89 -8.88
C ALA A 364 -11.76 9.13 -8.18
N VAL A 365 -11.86 10.16 -7.33
CA VAL A 365 -13.13 10.59 -6.73
C VAL A 365 -14.09 11.13 -7.81
N ALA A 366 -13.60 11.96 -8.73
CA ALA A 366 -14.39 12.54 -9.82
C ALA A 366 -14.88 11.48 -10.83
N PHE A 367 -14.17 10.37 -10.98
CA PHE A 367 -14.60 9.22 -11.78
C PHE A 367 -15.51 8.24 -11.02
N GLY A 368 -15.74 8.43 -9.72
CA GLY A 368 -16.52 7.50 -8.90
C GLY A 368 -15.80 6.18 -8.63
N PHE A 369 -14.46 6.17 -8.62
CA PHE A 369 -13.66 4.98 -8.33
C PHE A 369 -13.42 4.77 -6.83
N LYS A 370 -13.46 5.85 -6.03
CA LYS A 370 -13.38 5.82 -4.56
C LYS A 370 -14.01 7.08 -3.94
N PRO A 371 -14.45 7.05 -2.66
CA PRO A 371 -15.13 8.19 -2.03
C PRO A 371 -14.18 9.28 -1.49
N LYS A 372 -12.89 8.97 -1.32
CA LYS A 372 -11.94 9.79 -0.54
C LYS A 372 -10.69 10.12 -1.35
N THR A 373 -10.11 11.30 -1.12
CA THR A 373 -8.76 11.64 -1.60
C THR A 373 -7.70 10.80 -0.87
N ASN A 374 -6.46 10.84 -1.36
CA ASN A 374 -5.37 10.07 -0.78
C ASN A 374 -5.11 10.49 0.67
N GLY A 375 -5.00 11.79 0.95
CA GLY A 375 -4.77 12.30 2.30
C GLY A 375 -5.91 12.02 3.29
N GLN A 376 -7.18 11.99 2.82
CA GLN A 376 -8.32 11.60 3.66
C GLN A 376 -8.24 10.12 4.08
N ALA A 377 -8.01 9.22 3.11
CA ALA A 377 -7.89 7.79 3.38
C ALA A 377 -6.66 7.46 4.24
N GLN A 378 -5.53 8.12 3.96
CA GLN A 378 -4.30 7.96 4.75
C GLN A 378 -4.48 8.46 6.19
N ALA A 379 -5.22 9.54 6.43
CA ALA A 379 -5.48 10.03 7.79
C ALA A 379 -6.31 9.04 8.64
N GLU A 380 -7.32 8.41 8.04
CA GLU A 380 -8.09 7.35 8.71
C GLU A 380 -7.22 6.12 8.99
N TYR A 381 -6.39 5.72 8.02
CA TYR A 381 -5.42 4.64 8.16
C TYR A 381 -4.43 4.88 9.30
N ILE A 382 -3.85 6.09 9.40
CA ILE A 382 -2.93 6.47 10.48
C ILE A 382 -3.60 6.26 11.85
N ALA A 383 -4.83 6.75 12.02
CA ALA A 383 -5.56 6.59 13.28
C ALA A 383 -5.88 5.11 13.61
N GLU A 384 -6.12 4.25 12.61
CA GLU A 384 -6.30 2.82 12.85
C GLU A 384 -4.97 2.12 13.22
N VAL A 385 -3.83 2.50 12.62
CA VAL A 385 -2.51 1.99 13.02
C VAL A 385 -2.10 2.47 14.42
N GLU A 386 -2.36 3.74 14.77
CA GLU A 386 -2.17 4.27 16.12
C GLU A 386 -2.95 3.43 17.15
N GLY A 387 -4.19 3.06 16.84
CA GLY A 387 -5.01 2.16 17.66
C GLY A 387 -4.46 0.73 17.79
N ILE A 388 -3.80 0.20 16.76
CA ILE A 388 -3.10 -1.09 16.82
C ILE A 388 -1.91 -1.01 17.78
N ILE A 389 -1.06 0.02 17.64
CA ILE A 389 0.12 0.22 18.50
C ILE A 389 -0.30 0.48 19.96
N GLU A 390 -1.34 1.29 20.20
CA GLU A 390 -1.90 1.49 21.54
C GLU A 390 -2.42 0.16 22.12
N GLY A 391 -3.10 -0.67 21.31
CA GLY A 391 -3.58 -1.99 21.71
C GLY A 391 -2.46 -2.96 22.12
N VAL A 392 -1.30 -2.91 21.45
CA VAL A 392 -0.10 -3.66 21.85
C VAL A 392 0.46 -3.10 23.15
N ASN A 393 0.66 -1.78 23.26
CA ASN A 393 1.18 -1.14 24.47
C ASN A 393 0.30 -1.38 25.71
N ILE A 394 -1.04 -1.39 25.57
CA ILE A 394 -1.97 -1.76 26.64
C ILE A 394 -1.73 -3.20 27.10
N ALA A 395 -1.31 -4.11 26.22
CA ALA A 395 -0.93 -5.47 26.60
C ALA A 395 0.41 -5.49 27.35
N LEU A 396 1.43 -4.75 26.88
CA LEU A 396 2.74 -4.66 27.54
C LEU A 396 2.61 -4.10 28.97
N VAL A 397 1.94 -2.95 29.12
CA VAL A 397 1.72 -2.30 30.41
C VAL A 397 0.91 -3.19 31.37
N ARG A 398 -0.06 -3.96 30.87
CA ARG A 398 -0.85 -4.91 31.69
C ARG A 398 -0.12 -6.23 32.00
N ALA A 399 0.95 -6.56 31.28
CA ALA A 399 1.85 -7.64 31.64
C ALA A 399 2.76 -7.21 32.81
N HIS A 400 3.25 -5.97 32.80
CA HIS A 400 3.99 -5.38 33.92
C HIS A 400 3.10 -5.05 35.13
N HIS A 401 1.84 -4.67 34.90
CA HIS A 401 0.83 -4.39 35.94
C HIS A 401 -0.40 -5.31 35.83
N PRO A 402 -0.31 -6.56 36.32
CA PRO A 402 -1.44 -7.48 36.36
C PRO A 402 -2.64 -6.88 37.10
N GLY A 403 -3.80 -6.88 36.43
CA GLY A 403 -5.05 -6.35 36.97
C GLY A 403 -5.35 -4.89 36.60
N LEU A 404 -4.38 -4.12 36.07
CA LEU A 404 -4.62 -2.72 35.67
C LEU A 404 -5.73 -2.63 34.59
N PRO A 405 -6.75 -1.78 34.77
CA PRO A 405 -7.80 -1.55 33.77
C PRO A 405 -7.24 -1.01 32.44
N PRO A 406 -7.79 -1.39 31.26
CA PRO A 406 -7.30 -0.91 29.97
C PRO A 406 -7.24 0.62 29.84
N ASP A 407 -8.21 1.34 30.42
CA ASP A 407 -8.24 2.81 30.34
C ASP A 407 -7.22 3.49 31.28
N GLU A 408 -6.79 2.80 32.34
CA GLU A 408 -5.68 3.23 33.20
C GLU A 408 -4.33 2.93 32.55
N ALA A 409 -4.19 1.74 31.95
CA ALA A 409 -3.03 1.39 31.13
C ALA A 409 -2.85 2.41 29.99
N ARG A 410 -3.93 2.78 29.30
CA ARG A 410 -3.94 3.86 28.31
C ARG A 410 -3.43 5.18 28.91
N ARG A 411 -3.99 5.66 30.02
CA ARG A 411 -3.51 6.90 30.66
C ARG A 411 -2.01 6.86 30.97
N LEU A 412 -1.52 5.74 31.51
CA LEU A 412 -0.10 5.55 31.81
C LEU A 412 0.78 5.60 30.55
N ILE A 413 0.36 4.96 29.44
CA ILE A 413 1.06 5.03 28.14
C ILE A 413 1.16 6.48 27.66
N HIS A 414 0.05 7.22 27.66
CA HIS A 414 0.03 8.63 27.26
C HIS A 414 0.88 9.52 28.19
N ASP A 415 0.98 9.20 29.48
CA ASP A 415 1.82 9.94 30.43
C ASP A 415 3.32 9.66 30.22
N VAL A 416 3.72 8.42 29.99
CA VAL A 416 5.12 8.06 29.63
C VAL A 416 5.51 8.72 28.31
N GLN A 417 4.71 8.55 27.26
CA GLN A 417 5.01 9.08 25.92
C GLN A 417 5.08 10.61 25.89
N ARG A 418 4.23 11.31 26.66
CA ARG A 418 4.21 12.79 26.72
C ARG A 418 5.32 13.37 27.58
N SER A 419 5.69 12.70 28.68
CA SER A 419 6.77 13.18 29.57
C SER A 419 8.16 12.83 29.07
N GLY A 420 8.30 11.73 28.31
CA GLY A 420 9.61 11.16 27.99
C GLY A 420 10.32 10.55 29.21
N GLU A 421 9.61 10.39 30.32
CA GLU A 421 10.12 9.88 31.58
C GLU A 421 9.41 8.59 31.99
N SER A 422 10.10 7.76 32.76
CA SER A 422 9.50 6.56 33.34
C SER A 422 8.36 6.92 34.30
N ARG A 423 7.27 6.16 34.24
CA ARG A 423 6.10 6.30 35.14
C ARG A 423 5.65 4.92 35.59
N GLN A 424 5.47 4.76 36.90
CA GLN A 424 5.04 3.51 37.54
C GLN A 424 5.92 2.27 37.20
N GLY A 425 7.15 2.47 36.74
CA GLY A 425 8.06 1.39 36.31
C GLY A 425 8.03 1.09 34.81
N ILE A 426 7.08 1.66 34.06
CA ILE A 426 7.12 1.66 32.58
C ILE A 426 8.05 2.77 32.12
N ARG A 427 9.04 2.44 31.30
CA ARG A 427 9.96 3.39 30.66
C ARG A 427 9.52 3.68 29.21
N PRO A 428 9.94 4.79 28.59
CA PRO A 428 9.63 5.07 27.18
C PRO A 428 10.07 3.96 26.21
N GLU A 429 11.18 3.27 26.49
CA GLU A 429 11.70 2.15 25.70
C GLU A 429 10.94 0.83 25.89
N ASP A 430 10.06 0.72 26.91
CA ASP A 430 9.19 -0.44 27.11
C ASP A 430 7.89 -0.36 26.29
N LEU A 431 7.75 0.68 25.45
CA LEU A 431 6.57 0.98 24.65
C LEU A 431 6.93 1.10 23.17
N LEU A 432 6.11 0.49 22.32
CA LEU A 432 6.16 0.71 20.87
C LEU A 432 5.58 2.07 20.50
N VAL A 433 6.05 2.63 19.40
CA VAL A 433 5.73 3.97 18.94
C VAL A 433 5.55 3.98 17.43
N LEU A 434 4.47 4.61 16.96
CA LEU A 434 4.31 4.85 15.53
C LEU A 434 5.26 5.99 15.11
N PRO A 435 6.05 5.84 14.03
CA PRO A 435 6.85 6.94 13.51
C PRO A 435 5.97 8.13 13.09
N ASP A 436 6.52 9.34 13.11
CA ASP A 436 5.86 10.47 12.47
C ASP A 436 5.66 10.21 10.96
N ARG A 437 4.52 10.64 10.40
CA ARG A 437 4.16 10.44 8.98
C ARG A 437 5.19 10.98 7.97
N ARG A 438 6.12 11.83 8.40
CA ARG A 438 7.18 12.48 7.60
C ARG A 438 8.49 11.67 7.60
N PHE A 439 8.63 10.72 8.52
CA PHE A 439 9.82 9.87 8.63
C PHE A 439 10.02 9.00 7.38
N PHE A 440 11.24 8.99 6.83
CA PHE A 440 11.73 8.00 5.86
C PHE A 440 10.87 7.88 4.56
N ARG A 441 10.39 9.02 4.07
CA ARG A 441 9.50 9.13 2.89
C ARG A 441 10.27 9.29 1.56
N ARG A 442 9.89 8.50 0.56
CA ARG A 442 10.21 8.58 -0.88
C ARG A 442 9.08 9.18 -1.69
N ARG A 443 7.83 8.88 -1.30
CA ARG A 443 6.61 9.38 -1.95
C ARG A 443 5.79 10.18 -0.95
N GLY A 444 5.20 11.29 -1.37
CA GLY A 444 4.44 12.19 -0.50
C GLY A 444 4.49 13.65 -0.98
N PRO A 445 4.22 14.64 -0.12
CA PRO A 445 4.40 16.04 -0.43
C PRO A 445 5.90 16.37 -0.41
N GLU A 446 6.31 17.33 -1.23
CA GLU A 446 7.71 17.73 -1.40
C GLU A 446 8.38 18.16 -0.07
N GLU A 447 7.59 18.70 0.86
CA GLU A 447 8.01 19.04 2.24
C GLU A 447 8.58 17.87 3.04
N TYR A 448 8.27 16.61 2.70
CA TYR A 448 8.64 15.43 3.50
C TYR A 448 9.49 14.42 2.71
N VAL A 449 9.36 14.41 1.38
CA VAL A 449 10.09 13.48 0.50
C VAL A 449 11.60 13.75 0.58
N PHE A 450 12.37 12.72 0.92
CA PHE A 450 13.83 12.77 1.11
C PHE A 450 14.33 13.85 2.11
N GLN A 451 13.47 14.33 3.00
CA GLN A 451 13.84 15.23 4.07
C GLN A 451 14.29 14.46 5.32
N PRO A 452 15.30 14.95 6.08
CA PRO A 452 15.89 14.22 7.19
C PRO A 452 15.06 14.35 8.47
N TYR A 453 13.82 13.85 8.45
CA TYR A 453 12.99 13.74 9.65
C TYR A 453 13.37 12.51 10.48
N ASP A 454 13.45 12.68 11.79
CA ASP A 454 13.61 11.58 12.76
C ASP A 454 12.30 10.80 12.97
N VAL A 455 12.35 9.69 13.71
CA VAL A 455 11.14 8.87 14.03
C VAL A 455 10.08 9.60 14.86
N ARG A 456 10.37 10.79 15.40
CA ARG A 456 9.45 11.67 16.14
C ARG A 456 8.95 12.86 15.30
N GLY A 457 9.42 13.00 14.06
CA GLY A 457 9.07 14.10 13.17
C GLY A 457 9.84 15.41 13.44
N ASN A 458 10.94 15.36 14.19
CA ASN A 458 11.88 16.46 14.27
C ASN A 458 12.70 16.49 12.98
N LEU A 459 12.85 17.67 12.37
CA LEU A 459 13.79 17.86 11.27
C LEU A 459 15.21 17.85 11.86
N LEU A 460 16.04 16.90 11.44
CA LEU A 460 17.43 16.83 11.88
C LEU A 460 18.23 17.92 11.20
N THR A 461 18.90 18.77 12.00
CA THR A 461 19.65 19.92 11.50
C THR A 461 21.05 20.04 12.10
N GLU A 462 22.00 20.50 11.28
CA GLU A 462 23.33 20.94 11.70
C GLU A 462 23.54 22.39 11.26
N GLY A 463 24.09 23.25 12.14
CA GLY A 463 24.27 24.67 11.84
C GLY A 463 22.98 25.44 11.48
N GLY A 464 21.81 24.95 11.91
CA GLY A 464 20.49 25.52 11.57
C GLY A 464 19.97 25.17 10.16
N ARG A 465 20.58 24.18 9.48
CA ARG A 465 20.15 23.68 8.17
C ARG A 465 19.87 22.17 8.24
N PRO A 466 18.99 21.60 7.39
CA PRO A 466 18.81 20.15 7.31
C PRO A 466 20.14 19.42 7.12
N ILE A 467 20.33 18.29 7.81
CA ILE A 467 21.53 17.45 7.63
C ILE A 467 21.61 16.86 6.21
N GLY A 468 22.83 16.53 5.77
CA GLY A 468 23.06 15.95 4.44
C GLY A 468 22.66 14.47 4.33
N PRO A 469 22.62 13.91 3.09
CA PRO A 469 22.29 12.51 2.83
C PRO A 469 23.07 11.51 3.67
N GLU A 470 24.39 11.66 3.79
CA GLU A 470 25.27 10.76 4.54
C GLU A 470 24.89 10.70 6.03
N GLN A 471 24.76 11.87 6.68
CA GLN A 471 24.34 11.99 8.07
C GLN A 471 22.93 11.44 8.32
N TYR A 472 22.02 11.53 7.33
CA TYR A 472 20.69 10.94 7.43
C TYR A 472 20.70 9.42 7.23
N LEU A 473 21.55 8.90 6.34
CA LEU A 473 21.76 7.45 6.20
C LEU A 473 22.37 6.85 7.48
N ASP A 474 23.31 7.53 8.13
CA ASP A 474 23.82 7.17 9.45
C ASP A 474 22.72 7.15 10.52
N TYR A 475 21.79 8.11 10.47
CA TYR A 475 20.63 8.12 11.36
C TYR A 475 19.70 6.93 11.08
N LEU A 476 19.36 6.68 9.82
CA LEU A 476 18.51 5.57 9.40
C LEU A 476 19.13 4.21 9.77
N ALA A 477 20.45 4.06 9.66
CA ALA A 477 21.16 2.86 10.11
C ALA A 477 20.98 2.58 11.61
N ARG A 478 20.76 3.62 12.44
CA ARG A 478 20.50 3.47 13.88
C ARG A 478 19.05 3.13 14.22
N VAL A 479 18.08 3.29 13.31
CA VAL A 479 16.64 3.12 13.59
C VAL A 479 15.90 2.13 12.68
N LEU A 480 16.54 1.60 11.64
CA LEU A 480 16.00 0.56 10.77
C LEU A 480 16.60 -0.83 11.09
N PRO A 481 16.04 -1.94 10.56
CA PRO A 481 16.60 -3.27 10.74
C PRO A 481 17.91 -3.44 9.95
N GLU A 482 18.96 -3.98 10.57
CA GLU A 482 20.26 -4.21 9.91
C GLU A 482 20.15 -5.04 8.60
N PRO A 483 19.32 -6.11 8.50
CA PRO A 483 19.16 -6.84 7.24
C PRO A 483 18.55 -5.98 6.13
N TYR A 484 17.66 -5.03 6.45
CA TYR A 484 17.04 -4.15 5.46
C TYR A 484 18.03 -3.12 4.90
N LEU A 485 18.99 -2.65 5.70
CA LEU A 485 20.06 -1.75 5.22
C LEU A 485 20.93 -2.38 4.11
N LYS A 486 20.95 -3.72 4.04
CA LYS A 486 21.68 -4.50 3.02
C LYS A 486 20.82 -4.84 1.80
N SER A 487 19.54 -4.45 1.79
CA SER A 487 18.61 -4.75 0.70
C SER A 487 18.82 -3.86 -0.52
N GLU A 488 18.48 -4.41 -1.69
CA GLU A 488 18.41 -3.69 -2.97
C GLU A 488 17.47 -2.47 -2.89
N ASP A 489 16.37 -2.57 -2.13
CA ASP A 489 15.44 -1.47 -1.91
C ASP A 489 16.05 -0.30 -1.11
N PHE A 490 16.83 -0.58 -0.05
CA PHE A 490 17.53 0.46 0.71
C PHE A 490 18.68 1.08 -0.09
N ARG A 491 19.39 0.29 -0.92
CA ARG A 491 20.38 0.82 -1.85
C ARG A 491 19.76 1.85 -2.81
N ARG A 492 18.62 1.52 -3.42
CA ARG A 492 17.86 2.44 -4.28
C ARG A 492 17.41 3.71 -3.52
N TYR A 493 17.02 3.59 -2.25
CA TYR A 493 16.71 4.76 -1.42
C TYR A 493 17.90 5.70 -1.25
N ALA A 494 19.07 5.18 -0.89
CA ALA A 494 20.27 5.98 -0.67
C ALA A 494 20.70 6.73 -1.94
N GLU A 495 20.59 6.08 -3.10
CA GLU A 495 20.83 6.68 -4.42
C GLU A 495 19.82 7.80 -4.73
N GLN A 496 18.53 7.56 -4.52
CA GLN A 496 17.47 8.56 -4.75
C GLN A 496 17.59 9.76 -3.80
N LEU A 497 17.88 9.54 -2.52
CA LEU A 497 18.14 10.58 -1.51
C LEU A 497 19.32 11.47 -1.93
N THR A 498 20.41 10.85 -2.35
CA THR A 498 21.61 11.57 -2.81
C THR A 498 21.31 12.40 -4.06
N LEU A 499 20.61 11.82 -5.04
CA LEU A 499 20.22 12.52 -6.27
C LEU A 499 19.22 13.67 -6.01
N HIS A 500 18.30 13.50 -5.06
CA HIS A 500 17.35 14.55 -4.67
C HIS A 500 18.08 15.77 -4.08
N HIS A 501 18.98 15.55 -3.11
CA HIS A 501 19.78 16.63 -2.51
C HIS A 501 20.76 17.27 -3.51
N ALA A 502 21.35 16.49 -4.42
CA ALA A 502 22.29 16.99 -5.43
C ALA A 502 21.66 17.94 -6.46
N ARG A 503 20.36 17.81 -6.78
CA ARG A 503 19.63 18.72 -7.67
C ARG A 503 19.34 20.09 -7.03
N GLY A 504 19.30 20.14 -5.70
CA GLY A 504 18.88 21.30 -4.93
C GLY A 504 17.37 21.62 -5.10
N THR A 505 16.85 22.48 -4.24
CA THR A 505 15.42 22.85 -4.21
C THR A 505 14.97 23.76 -5.37
N ASN A 506 15.76 23.87 -6.44
CA ASN A 506 15.53 24.81 -7.55
C ASN A 506 15.09 24.12 -8.87
N GLU A 507 15.08 22.79 -8.96
CA GLU A 507 14.51 22.07 -10.09
C GLU A 507 13.20 21.37 -9.69
N THR A 508 12.08 22.08 -9.83
CA THR A 508 10.73 21.53 -9.70
C THR A 508 10.37 20.64 -10.90
N SER A 509 11.07 19.53 -11.07
CA SER A 509 10.76 18.49 -12.05
C SER A 509 10.06 17.32 -11.36
N PRO A 510 8.75 17.08 -11.60
CA PRO A 510 8.01 16.03 -10.91
C PRO A 510 8.52 14.66 -11.38
N PHE A 511 9.21 13.95 -10.48
CA PHE A 511 9.72 12.58 -10.70
C PHE A 511 8.61 11.50 -10.75
N TRP A 512 7.37 11.90 -11.01
CA TRP A 512 6.12 11.11 -10.85
C TRP A 512 5.43 10.77 -12.19
N LEU A 513 6.17 10.75 -13.30
CA LEU A 513 5.65 10.46 -14.65
C LEU A 513 6.15 9.13 -15.26
N ALA A 514 6.59 8.19 -14.42
CA ALA A 514 6.78 6.77 -14.74
C ALA A 514 5.74 5.93 -13.97
#